data_AF-A0A7Z7LG32-F1
#
_entry.id   AF-A0A7Z7LG32-F1
#
_cell.length_a   1.000
_cell.length_b   1.000
_cell.length_c   1.000
_cell.angle_alpha   90.00
_cell.angle_beta   90.00
_cell.angle_gamma   90.00
#
_symmetry.space_group_name_H-M   'P 1'
#
loop_
_entity.id
_entity.type
_entity.pdbx_description
1 polymer ?
#
loop_
_entity_poly.entity_id
_entity_poly.type
_entity_poly.pdbx_seq_one_letter_code
_entity_poly.pdbx_strand_id
1 'polypeptide(L)'
;MLLKTFILVFDVILVSVALTLIQTVSPWFSFLLTGLFLFPILRMSGLIEDLDEREKAIDNLSSNIALAIVFLLAMFYTGMRYEIGTDCFISFILIPFAAKAIFSAGLSLSRKQSISIIGRTVGLIFIGFAVLSHGSSVTTAIEIIPGVAILAATELSKRCKYFGLSFLAFIAVATLVYWNNFDRVTMVMVYALFVIPFSFLFVRSFGKE
;
A
#
# COMPACT_ATOMS: atom_id res chain seq x y z
N MET A 1 3.04 31.55 14.66
CA MET A 1 4.38 31.02 14.34
C MET A 1 4.84 30.01 15.39
N LEU A 2 4.93 30.41 16.66
CA LEU A 2 5.37 29.55 17.78
C LEU A 2 4.70 28.17 17.87
N LEU A 3 3.37 28.09 17.72
CA LEU A 3 2.65 26.81 17.78
C LEU A 3 3.06 25.86 16.64
N LYS A 4 3.24 26.39 15.41
CA LYS A 4 3.69 25.61 14.25
C LYS A 4 5.11 25.10 14.45
N THR A 5 5.99 25.95 14.99
CA THR A 5 7.37 25.57 15.32
C THR A 5 7.41 24.51 16.43
N PHE A 6 6.55 24.62 17.44
CA PHE A 6 6.47 23.65 18.53
C PHE A 6 5.98 22.28 18.06
N ILE A 7 4.94 22.24 17.22
CA ILE A 7 4.46 21.00 16.57
C ILE A 7 5.58 20.36 15.73
N LEU A 8 6.33 21.17 14.98
CA LEU A 8 7.40 20.69 14.13
C LEU A 8 8.61 20.14 14.93
N VAL A 9 8.99 20.82 16.02
CA VAL A 9 10.02 20.32 16.96
C VAL A 9 9.55 19.03 17.62
N PHE A 10 8.29 18.95 18.03
CA PHE A 10 7.70 17.75 18.60
C PHE A 10 7.71 16.58 17.60
N ASP A 11 7.27 16.81 16.35
CA ASP A 11 7.31 15.82 15.27
C ASP A 11 8.76 15.37 14.99
N VAL A 12 9.72 16.29 14.91
CA VAL A 12 11.14 15.95 14.70
C VAL A 12 11.69 15.09 15.85
N ILE A 13 11.33 15.40 17.10
CA ILE A 13 11.72 14.58 18.26
C ILE A 13 11.08 13.20 18.16
N LEU A 14 9.78 13.12 17.84
CA LEU A 14 9.04 11.86 17.76
C LEU A 14 9.56 10.98 16.62
N VAL A 15 9.92 11.57 15.48
CA VAL A 15 10.58 10.91 14.35
C VAL A 15 11.98 10.45 14.70
N SER A 16 12.75 11.27 15.41
CA SER A 16 14.12 10.90 15.84
C SER A 16 14.09 9.76 16.85
N VAL A 17 13.14 9.78 17.80
CA VAL A 17 12.88 8.72 18.78
C VAL A 17 12.39 7.45 18.08
N ALA A 18 11.48 7.57 17.11
CA ALA A 18 11.04 6.44 16.29
C ALA A 18 12.22 5.82 15.52
N LEU A 19 13.02 6.63 14.82
CA LEU A 19 14.20 6.17 14.07
C LEU A 19 15.23 5.48 14.97
N THR A 20 15.50 6.00 16.17
CA THR A 20 16.45 5.37 17.12
C THR A 20 15.90 4.08 17.73
N LEU A 21 14.61 4.04 18.07
CA LEU A 21 13.95 2.80 18.53
C LEU A 21 13.82 1.73 17.44
N ILE A 22 13.96 2.12 16.18
CA ILE A 22 13.77 1.25 15.02
C ILE A 22 15.10 0.72 14.47
N GLN A 23 16.20 1.47 14.62
CA GLN A 23 17.55 0.99 14.34
C GLN A 23 17.93 -0.24 15.17
N THR A 24 17.32 -0.43 16.34
CA THR A 24 17.49 -1.64 17.17
C THR A 24 16.72 -2.85 16.64
N VAL A 25 15.79 -2.67 15.69
CA VAL A 25 14.91 -3.72 15.15
C VAL A 25 15.29 -4.11 13.72
N SER A 26 15.52 -3.15 12.81
CA SER A 26 16.03 -3.41 11.44
C SER A 26 16.44 -2.12 10.69
N PRO A 27 17.63 -2.05 10.06
CA PRO A 27 18.08 -0.87 9.32
C PRO A 27 17.16 -0.44 8.15
N TRP A 28 16.53 -1.42 7.48
CA TRP A 28 15.62 -1.19 6.35
C TRP A 28 14.40 -0.35 6.71
N PHE A 29 14.05 -0.37 7.99
CA PHE A 29 12.90 0.30 8.53
C PHE A 29 13.10 1.83 8.64
N SER A 30 14.36 2.26 8.78
CA SER A 30 14.75 3.68 8.68
C SER A 30 14.46 4.24 7.28
N PHE A 31 14.58 3.41 6.24
CA PHE A 31 14.32 3.80 4.86
C PHE A 31 12.82 4.04 4.60
N LEU A 32 11.95 3.17 5.12
CA LEU A 32 10.48 3.31 5.06
C LEU A 32 10.01 4.58 5.79
N LEU A 33 10.55 4.85 6.97
CA LEU A 33 10.22 6.04 7.76
C LEU A 33 10.72 7.32 7.10
N THR A 34 11.92 7.30 6.50
CA THR A 34 12.44 8.43 5.74
C THR A 34 11.53 8.75 4.56
N GLY A 35 11.00 7.74 3.86
CA GLY A 35 9.98 7.94 2.82
C GLY A 35 8.68 8.59 3.34
N LEU A 36 8.28 8.28 4.58
CA LEU A 36 7.07 8.81 5.22
C LEU A 36 7.17 10.32 5.50
N PHE A 37 8.37 10.81 5.83
CA PHE A 37 8.62 12.22 6.10
C PHE A 37 9.22 12.99 4.91
N LEU A 38 9.60 12.32 3.83
CA LEU A 38 10.21 12.94 2.66
C LEU A 38 9.32 14.06 2.09
N PHE A 39 8.05 13.79 1.81
CA PHE A 39 7.14 14.79 1.25
C PHE A 39 6.84 15.97 2.19
N PRO A 40 6.52 15.75 3.48
CA PRO A 40 6.42 16.84 4.46
C PRO A 40 7.69 17.70 4.53
N ILE A 41 8.88 17.09 4.59
CA ILE A 41 10.16 17.80 4.64
C ILE A 41 10.39 18.61 3.36
N LEU A 42 10.13 18.02 2.18
CA LEU A 42 10.29 18.68 0.90
C LEU A 42 9.36 19.91 0.77
N ARG A 43 8.10 19.83 1.24
CA ARG A 43 7.20 20.99 1.29
C ARG A 43 7.67 22.05 2.28
N MET A 44 8.09 21.66 3.48
CA MET A 44 8.64 22.61 4.47
C MET A 44 9.87 23.34 3.95
N SER A 45 10.70 22.66 3.14
CA SER A 45 11.87 23.25 2.49
C SER A 45 11.54 24.12 1.26
N GLY A 46 10.26 24.24 0.88
CA GLY A 46 9.83 25.02 -0.29
C GLY A 46 10.18 24.38 -1.64
N LEU A 47 10.63 23.12 -1.66
CA LEU A 47 10.98 22.39 -2.89
C LEU A 47 9.74 21.87 -3.63
N ILE A 48 8.60 21.76 -2.93
CA ILE A 48 7.32 21.33 -3.49
C ILE A 48 6.25 22.33 -3.03
N GLU A 49 5.36 22.73 -3.93
CA GLU A 49 4.24 23.62 -3.63
C GLU A 49 3.27 23.03 -2.60
N ASP A 50 2.58 23.92 -1.89
CA ASP A 50 1.51 23.53 -0.97
C ASP A 50 0.34 22.90 -1.74
N LEU A 51 -0.33 21.95 -1.09
CA LEU A 51 -1.47 21.25 -1.69
C LEU A 51 -2.64 22.21 -1.94
N ASP A 52 -3.22 22.13 -3.14
CA ASP A 52 -4.48 22.78 -3.46
C ASP A 52 -5.63 22.22 -2.59
N GLU A 53 -6.74 22.96 -2.44
CA GLU A 53 -7.88 22.55 -1.61
C GLU A 53 -8.42 21.17 -2.01
N ARG A 54 -8.44 20.90 -3.31
CA ARG A 54 -8.83 19.60 -3.86
C ARG A 54 -7.87 18.49 -3.43
N GLU A 55 -6.57 18.74 -3.49
CA GLU A 55 -5.56 17.76 -3.11
C GLU A 55 -5.57 17.51 -1.61
N LYS A 56 -5.80 18.55 -0.81
CA LYS A 56 -5.97 18.46 0.64
C LYS A 56 -7.20 17.64 1.02
N ALA A 57 -8.32 17.80 0.29
CA ALA A 57 -9.51 16.97 0.49
C ALA A 57 -9.23 15.49 0.19
N ILE A 58 -8.48 15.20 -0.88
CA ILE A 58 -8.08 13.84 -1.24
C ILE A 58 -7.09 13.25 -0.22
N ASP A 59 -6.13 14.03 0.25
CA ASP A 59 -5.18 13.59 1.29
C ASP A 59 -5.90 13.27 2.61
N ASN A 60 -6.87 14.08 3.02
CA ASN A 60 -7.70 13.82 4.18
C ASN A 60 -8.54 12.55 4.02
N LEU A 61 -9.21 12.38 2.87
CA LEU A 61 -10.03 11.20 2.61
C LEU A 61 -9.18 9.92 2.59
N SER A 62 -8.04 9.93 1.90
CA SER A 62 -7.12 8.78 1.85
C SER A 62 -6.52 8.47 3.22
N SER A 63 -6.24 9.48 4.04
CA SER A 63 -5.80 9.30 5.44
C SER A 63 -6.89 8.69 6.32
N ASN A 64 -8.14 9.12 6.17
CA ASN A 64 -9.28 8.55 6.90
C ASN A 64 -9.52 7.08 6.51
N ILE A 65 -9.38 6.74 5.23
CA ILE A 65 -9.47 5.34 4.76
C ILE A 65 -8.33 4.51 5.35
N ALA A 66 -7.09 5.03 5.34
CA ALA A 66 -5.95 4.35 5.94
C ALA A 66 -6.15 4.13 7.46
N LEU A 67 -6.68 5.11 8.17
CA LEU A 67 -7.04 4.99 9.58
C LEU A 67 -8.14 3.95 9.81
N ALA A 68 -9.18 3.90 8.97
CA ALA A 68 -10.19 2.85 9.04
C ALA A 68 -9.58 1.46 8.84
N ILE A 69 -8.60 1.32 7.94
CA ILE A 69 -7.85 0.07 7.74
C ILE A 69 -7.03 -0.29 8.99
N VAL A 70 -6.41 0.69 9.66
CA VAL A 70 -5.73 0.46 10.96
C VAL A 70 -6.70 -0.12 11.98
N PHE A 71 -7.90 0.44 12.12
CA PHE A 71 -8.91 -0.08 13.04
C PHE A 71 -9.36 -1.50 12.67
N LEU A 72 -9.60 -1.76 11.38
CA LEU A 72 -9.96 -3.11 10.91
C LEU A 72 -8.84 -4.12 11.19
N LEU A 73 -7.58 -3.76 10.97
CA LEU A 73 -6.42 -4.60 11.29
C LEU A 73 -6.31 -4.85 12.80
N ALA A 74 -6.48 -3.82 13.63
CA ALA A 74 -6.44 -3.97 15.08
C ALA A 74 -7.53 -4.89 15.61
N MET A 75 -8.77 -4.74 15.11
CA MET A 75 -9.86 -5.66 15.44
C MET A 75 -9.57 -7.08 14.97
N PHE A 76 -9.05 -7.25 13.75
CA PHE A 76 -8.71 -8.56 13.20
C PHE A 76 -7.58 -9.23 14.02
N TYR A 77 -6.50 -8.52 14.33
CA TYR A 77 -5.35 -9.06 15.08
C TYR A 77 -5.73 -9.43 16.51
N THR A 78 -6.57 -8.61 17.14
CA THR A 78 -7.11 -8.92 18.47
C THR A 78 -8.01 -10.16 18.41
N GLY A 79 -8.87 -10.27 17.40
CA GLY A 79 -9.74 -11.43 17.18
C GLY A 79 -8.97 -12.73 16.94
N MET A 80 -7.85 -12.64 16.20
CA MET A 80 -6.94 -13.76 15.93
C MET A 80 -5.97 -14.05 17.08
N ARG A 81 -5.96 -13.20 18.13
CA ARG A 81 -5.08 -13.31 19.31
C ARG A 81 -3.59 -13.37 18.96
N TYR A 82 -3.15 -12.57 17.99
CA TYR A 82 -1.73 -12.50 17.67
C TYR A 82 -0.91 -11.91 18.82
N GLU A 83 0.28 -12.45 19.00
CA GLU A 83 1.29 -11.84 19.85
C GLU A 83 1.81 -10.56 19.19
N ILE A 84 1.98 -9.50 19.99
CA ILE A 84 2.51 -8.23 19.50
C ILE A 84 4.01 -8.38 19.32
N GLY A 85 4.41 -8.76 18.11
CA GLY A 85 5.80 -8.85 17.68
C GLY A 85 6.16 -7.81 16.61
N THR A 86 7.41 -7.89 16.14
CA THR A 86 7.92 -7.01 15.06
C THR A 86 7.03 -7.05 13.82
N ASP A 87 6.56 -8.24 13.41
CA ASP A 87 5.73 -8.40 12.21
C ASP A 87 4.40 -7.63 12.29
N CYS A 88 3.78 -7.59 13.48
CA CYS A 88 2.60 -6.77 13.73
C CYS A 88 2.92 -5.30 13.57
N PHE A 89 4.06 -4.84 14.09
CA PHE A 89 4.48 -3.45 13.93
C PHE A 89 4.74 -3.08 12.47
N ILE A 90 5.41 -3.97 11.70
CA ILE A 90 5.64 -3.76 10.26
C ILE A 90 4.31 -3.61 9.53
N SER A 91 3.34 -4.49 9.80
CA SER A 91 2.07 -4.49 9.10
C SER A 91 1.22 -3.25 9.41
N PHE A 92 1.24 -2.75 10.65
CA PHE A 92 0.59 -1.49 11.06
C PHE A 92 1.17 -0.24 10.40
N ILE A 93 2.38 -0.31 9.84
CA ILE A 93 2.98 0.80 9.09
C ILE A 93 2.77 0.59 7.59
N LEU A 94 3.10 -0.59 7.09
CA LEU A 94 3.16 -0.86 5.66
C LEU A 94 1.77 -0.88 5.02
N ILE A 95 0.78 -1.51 5.66
CA ILE A 95 -0.56 -1.67 5.08
C ILE A 95 -1.28 -0.30 4.98
N PRO A 96 -1.37 0.53 6.04
CA PRO A 96 -2.04 1.82 5.94
C PRO A 96 -1.32 2.78 5.00
N PHE A 97 0.01 2.72 4.93
CA PHE A 97 0.79 3.54 4.01
C PHE A 97 0.52 3.16 2.55
N ALA A 98 0.57 1.86 2.23
CA ALA A 98 0.22 1.36 0.92
C ALA A 98 -1.22 1.75 0.54
N ALA A 99 -2.16 1.59 1.47
CA ALA A 99 -3.55 2.02 1.27
C ALA A 99 -3.63 3.52 0.97
N LYS A 100 -3.07 4.38 1.83
CA LYS A 100 -3.09 5.83 1.63
C LYS A 100 -2.53 6.21 0.25
N ALA A 101 -1.40 5.63 -0.13
CA ALA A 101 -0.79 5.88 -1.44
C ALA A 101 -1.71 5.47 -2.60
N ILE A 102 -2.30 4.28 -2.54
CA ILE A 102 -3.23 3.75 -3.54
C ILE A 102 -4.47 4.64 -3.66
N PHE A 103 -5.11 4.98 -2.53
CA PHE A 103 -6.32 5.80 -2.53
C PHE A 103 -6.03 7.25 -2.94
N SER A 104 -4.94 7.84 -2.47
CA SER A 104 -4.54 9.20 -2.86
C SER A 104 -4.27 9.29 -4.37
N ALA A 105 -3.38 8.43 -4.89
CA ALA A 105 -3.11 8.40 -6.33
C ALA A 105 -4.36 8.05 -7.14
N GLY A 106 -5.16 7.13 -6.63
CA GLY A 106 -6.36 6.63 -7.29
C GLY A 106 -7.48 7.66 -7.42
N LEU A 107 -7.64 8.53 -6.43
CA LEU A 107 -8.65 9.59 -6.39
C LEU A 107 -8.22 10.87 -7.09
N SER A 108 -6.92 11.17 -7.12
CA SER A 108 -6.38 12.33 -7.83
C SER A 108 -6.39 12.17 -9.36
N LEU A 109 -6.27 10.93 -9.84
CA LEU A 109 -6.11 10.62 -11.25
C LEU A 109 -7.41 10.19 -11.95
N SER A 110 -7.44 10.34 -13.27
CA SER A 110 -8.54 9.84 -14.10
C SER A 110 -8.65 8.31 -14.01
N ARG A 111 -9.84 7.74 -14.26
CA ARG A 111 -10.10 6.28 -14.16
C ARG A 111 -9.01 5.45 -14.84
N LYS A 112 -8.67 5.79 -16.09
CA LYS A 112 -7.69 5.07 -16.90
C LYS A 112 -6.27 5.21 -16.33
N GLN A 113 -5.89 6.39 -15.85
CA GLN A 113 -4.58 6.62 -15.24
C GLN A 113 -4.44 5.86 -13.93
N SER A 114 -5.43 5.94 -13.03
CA SER A 114 -5.43 5.22 -11.75
C SER A 114 -5.29 3.71 -11.96
N ILE A 115 -6.12 3.13 -12.85
CA ILE A 115 -6.04 1.71 -13.20
C ILE A 115 -4.66 1.37 -13.75
N SER A 116 -4.14 2.17 -14.69
CA SER A 116 -2.85 1.90 -15.32
C SER A 116 -1.69 1.94 -14.34
N ILE A 117 -1.62 2.95 -13.48
CA ILE A 117 -0.49 3.12 -12.55
C ILE A 117 -0.56 2.04 -11.48
N ILE A 118 -1.68 1.91 -10.77
CA ILE A 118 -1.80 0.97 -9.66
C ILE A 118 -1.68 -0.48 -10.15
N GLY A 119 -2.37 -0.83 -11.24
CA GLY A 119 -2.32 -2.19 -11.79
C GLY A 119 -0.95 -2.58 -12.35
N ARG A 120 -0.26 -1.66 -13.02
CA ARG A 120 1.12 -1.92 -13.49
C ARG A 120 2.10 -2.02 -12.33
N THR A 121 2.00 -1.15 -11.33
CA THR A 121 2.86 -1.22 -10.13
C THR A 121 2.71 -2.58 -9.44
N VAL A 122 1.48 -3.03 -9.19
CA VAL A 122 1.25 -4.34 -8.55
C VAL A 122 1.74 -5.50 -9.42
N GLY A 123 1.45 -5.48 -10.72
CA GLY A 123 1.93 -6.52 -11.65
C GLY A 123 3.46 -6.58 -11.72
N LEU A 124 4.13 -5.42 -11.80
CA LEU A 124 5.59 -5.33 -11.85
C LEU A 124 6.25 -5.73 -10.52
N ILE A 125 5.66 -5.39 -9.38
CA ILE A 125 6.14 -5.85 -8.07
C ILE A 125 6.12 -7.39 -8.02
N PHE A 126 5.04 -8.01 -8.53
CA PHE A 126 4.92 -9.47 -8.56
C PHE A 126 5.97 -10.12 -9.45
N ILE A 127 6.15 -9.60 -10.66
CA ILE A 127 7.19 -10.09 -11.60
C ILE A 127 8.58 -9.89 -11.00
N GLY A 128 8.84 -8.72 -10.42
CA GLY A 128 10.10 -8.42 -9.75
C GLY A 128 10.39 -9.40 -8.63
N PHE A 129 9.39 -9.72 -7.80
CA PHE A 129 9.53 -10.70 -6.73
C PHE A 129 9.87 -12.10 -7.27
N ALA A 130 9.15 -12.58 -8.28
CA ALA A 130 9.43 -13.89 -8.91
C ALA A 130 10.86 -13.96 -9.48
N VAL A 131 11.29 -12.91 -10.20
CA VAL A 131 12.63 -12.82 -10.79
C VAL A 131 13.72 -12.77 -9.71
N LEU A 132 13.53 -11.97 -8.66
CA LEU A 132 14.50 -11.84 -7.57
C LEU A 132 14.57 -13.12 -6.71
N SER A 133 13.46 -13.84 -6.56
CA SER A 133 13.39 -15.07 -5.76
C SER A 133 14.05 -16.27 -6.45
N HIS A 134 13.87 -16.41 -7.78
CA HIS A 134 14.26 -17.64 -8.49
C HIS A 134 15.24 -17.43 -9.67
N GLY A 135 15.70 -16.19 -9.91
CA GLY A 135 16.67 -15.87 -10.97
C GLY A 135 16.14 -16.20 -12.37
N SER A 136 17.00 -16.67 -13.27
CA SER A 136 16.60 -17.14 -14.62
C SER A 136 16.38 -18.65 -14.61
N SER A 137 15.22 -19.11 -14.12
CA SER A 137 14.85 -20.52 -14.07
C SER A 137 13.46 -20.80 -14.67
N VAL A 138 13.16 -22.07 -14.95
CA VAL A 138 11.82 -22.51 -15.37
C VAL A 138 10.78 -22.19 -14.28
N THR A 139 11.17 -22.28 -13.01
CA THR A 139 10.34 -21.87 -11.87
C THR A 139 9.96 -20.40 -11.96
N THR A 140 10.92 -19.52 -12.28
CA THR A 140 10.65 -18.10 -12.52
C THR A 140 9.63 -17.88 -13.62
N ALA A 141 9.71 -18.64 -14.73
CA ALA A 141 8.77 -18.50 -15.84
C ALA A 141 7.32 -18.82 -15.41
N ILE A 142 7.13 -19.79 -14.52
CA ILE A 142 5.82 -20.15 -13.97
C ILE A 142 5.34 -19.09 -12.96
N GLU A 143 6.22 -18.63 -12.08
CA GLU A 143 5.88 -17.68 -11.02
C GLU A 143 5.64 -16.24 -11.51
N ILE A 144 6.08 -15.92 -12.73
CA ILE A 144 5.76 -14.65 -13.39
C ILE A 144 4.31 -14.62 -13.92
N ILE A 145 3.66 -15.78 -14.15
CA ILE A 145 2.33 -15.87 -14.76
C ILE A 145 1.28 -15.02 -14.04
N PRO A 146 1.15 -15.04 -12.69
CA PRO A 146 0.19 -14.18 -12.00
C PRO A 146 0.47 -12.70 -12.22
N GLY A 147 1.74 -12.28 -12.22
CA GLY A 147 2.16 -10.91 -12.51
C GLY A 147 1.75 -10.47 -13.92
N VAL A 148 1.98 -11.32 -14.92
CA VAL A 148 1.55 -11.06 -16.32
C VAL A 148 0.03 -11.03 -16.44
N ALA A 149 -0.69 -11.91 -15.75
CA ALA A 149 -2.14 -11.92 -15.73
C ALA A 149 -2.72 -10.61 -15.16
N ILE A 150 -2.11 -10.07 -14.10
CA ILE A 150 -2.47 -8.76 -13.51
C ILE A 150 -2.24 -7.64 -14.54
N LEU A 151 -1.13 -7.65 -15.26
CA LEU A 151 -0.85 -6.65 -16.31
C LEU A 151 -1.87 -6.73 -17.46
N ALA A 152 -2.19 -7.94 -17.92
CA ALA A 152 -3.19 -8.14 -18.96
C ALA A 152 -4.58 -7.65 -18.52
N ALA A 153 -5.02 -8.04 -17.32
CA ALA A 153 -6.24 -7.56 -16.69
C ALA A 153 -6.29 -6.03 -16.57
N THR A 154 -5.16 -5.41 -16.21
CA THR A 154 -5.03 -3.95 -16.10
C THR A 154 -5.22 -3.27 -17.46
N GLU A 155 -4.60 -3.78 -18.52
CA GLU A 155 -4.76 -3.20 -19.85
C GLU A 155 -6.18 -3.38 -20.42
N LEU A 156 -6.80 -4.52 -20.16
CA LEU A 156 -8.16 -4.83 -20.60
C LEU A 156 -9.22 -4.04 -19.83
N SER A 157 -9.08 -3.88 -18.52
CA SER A 157 -10.02 -3.14 -17.66
C SER A 157 -10.08 -1.64 -17.97
N LYS A 158 -9.01 -1.07 -18.54
CA LYS A 158 -9.05 0.31 -19.07
C LYS A 158 -10.03 0.47 -20.23
N ARG A 159 -10.14 -0.55 -21.08
CA ARG A 159 -10.96 -0.53 -22.31
C ARG A 159 -12.39 -1.00 -22.07
N CYS A 160 -12.58 -2.00 -21.21
CA CYS A 160 -13.90 -2.56 -20.94
C CYS A 160 -14.09 -2.83 -19.44
N LYS A 161 -15.13 -2.20 -18.86
CA LYS A 161 -15.46 -2.24 -17.43
C LYS A 161 -15.61 -3.66 -16.86
N TYR A 162 -16.10 -4.61 -17.67
CA TYR A 162 -16.34 -5.99 -17.23
C TYR A 162 -15.05 -6.75 -16.91
N PHE A 163 -13.92 -6.37 -17.51
CA PHE A 163 -12.62 -6.94 -17.11
C PHE A 163 -12.22 -6.52 -15.70
N GLY A 164 -12.87 -5.53 -15.08
CA GLY A 164 -12.73 -5.26 -13.65
C GLY A 164 -13.06 -6.45 -12.76
N LEU A 165 -13.92 -7.38 -13.21
CA LEU A 165 -14.22 -8.63 -12.49
C LEU A 165 -12.98 -9.53 -12.30
N SER A 166 -11.96 -9.39 -13.14
CA SER A 166 -10.70 -10.13 -12.96
C SER A 166 -10.00 -9.78 -11.63
N PHE A 167 -10.15 -8.56 -11.13
CA PHE A 167 -9.60 -8.17 -9.83
C PHE A 167 -10.32 -8.87 -8.67
N LEU A 168 -11.63 -9.13 -8.78
CA LEU A 168 -12.33 -10.00 -7.83
C LEU A 168 -11.82 -11.44 -7.91
N ALA A 169 -11.57 -11.95 -9.12
CA ALA A 169 -10.99 -13.28 -9.28
C ALA A 169 -9.61 -13.37 -8.61
N PHE A 170 -8.75 -12.35 -8.75
CA PHE A 170 -7.47 -12.30 -8.04
C PHE A 170 -7.62 -12.24 -6.53
N ILE A 171 -8.60 -11.49 -5.99
CA ILE A 171 -8.90 -11.49 -4.55
C ILE A 171 -9.34 -12.87 -4.08
N ALA A 172 -10.20 -13.55 -4.85
CA ALA A 172 -10.67 -14.90 -4.51
C ALA A 172 -9.50 -15.90 -4.49
N VAL A 173 -8.64 -15.87 -5.52
CA VAL A 173 -7.44 -16.71 -5.58
C VAL A 173 -6.49 -16.40 -4.41
N ALA A 174 -6.20 -15.13 -4.13
CA ALA A 174 -5.38 -14.74 -2.99
C ALA A 174 -5.99 -15.25 -1.67
N THR A 175 -7.31 -15.14 -1.50
CA THR A 175 -7.98 -15.62 -0.29
C THR A 175 -7.83 -17.13 -0.15
N LEU A 176 -8.02 -17.91 -1.22
CA LEU A 176 -7.84 -19.36 -1.20
C LEU A 176 -6.39 -19.77 -0.86
N VAL A 177 -5.40 -19.02 -1.35
CA VAL A 177 -3.98 -19.31 -1.11
C VAL A 177 -3.57 -19.00 0.33
N TYR A 178 -4.02 -17.87 0.88
CA TYR A 178 -3.51 -17.37 2.16
C TYR A 178 -4.39 -17.73 3.38
N TRP A 179 -5.68 -18.06 3.20
CA TRP A 179 -6.63 -18.26 4.32
C TRP A 179 -6.14 -19.26 5.37
N ASN A 180 -5.61 -20.40 4.93
CA ASN A 180 -5.13 -21.45 5.83
C ASN A 180 -3.89 -21.04 6.65
N ASN A 181 -3.23 -19.95 6.27
CA ASN A 181 -2.02 -19.44 6.93
C ASN A 181 -2.26 -18.10 7.64
N PHE A 182 -3.52 -17.74 7.90
CA PHE A 182 -3.89 -16.57 8.71
C PHE A 182 -3.57 -16.77 10.19
N ASP A 183 -2.89 -17.83 10.61
CA ASP A 183 -2.21 -17.89 11.91
C ASP A 183 -0.95 -17.00 11.95
N ARG A 184 -0.40 -16.63 10.78
CA ARG A 184 0.82 -15.83 10.67
C ARG A 184 0.54 -14.40 10.23
N VAL A 185 0.99 -13.44 11.02
CA VAL A 185 0.86 -11.99 10.75
C VAL A 185 1.44 -11.61 9.38
N THR A 186 2.58 -12.19 9.01
CA THR A 186 3.23 -11.96 7.72
C THR A 186 2.35 -12.35 6.53
N MET A 187 1.57 -13.42 6.64
CA MET A 187 0.65 -13.85 5.59
C MET A 187 -0.54 -12.90 5.46
N VAL A 188 -1.06 -12.39 6.58
CA VAL A 188 -2.12 -11.36 6.57
C VAL A 188 -1.60 -10.06 5.97
N MET A 189 -0.36 -9.68 6.28
CA MET A 189 0.27 -8.51 5.69
C MET A 189 0.39 -8.62 4.17
N VAL A 190 0.94 -9.73 3.67
CA VAL A 190 1.06 -9.98 2.23
C VAL A 190 -0.33 -10.01 1.57
N TYR A 191 -1.29 -10.70 2.19
CA TYR A 191 -2.68 -10.74 1.72
C TYR A 191 -3.28 -9.32 1.59
N ALA A 192 -3.16 -8.49 2.63
CA ALA A 192 -3.68 -7.12 2.62
C ALA A 192 -3.05 -6.25 1.51
N LEU A 193 -1.73 -6.41 1.28
CA LEU A 193 -1.01 -5.70 0.22
C LEU A 193 -1.47 -6.08 -1.20
N PHE A 194 -2.12 -7.24 -1.37
CA PHE A 194 -2.78 -7.60 -2.63
C PHE A 194 -4.25 -7.18 -2.67
N VAL A 195 -4.99 -7.44 -1.60
CA VAL A 195 -6.44 -7.24 -1.59
C VAL A 195 -6.80 -5.76 -1.65
N ILE A 196 -6.05 -4.88 -1.01
CA ILE A 196 -6.30 -3.43 -1.04
C ILE A 196 -6.21 -2.88 -2.47
N PRO A 197 -5.10 -3.05 -3.22
CA PRO A 197 -5.04 -2.55 -4.58
C PRO A 197 -6.04 -3.23 -5.51
N PHE A 198 -6.28 -4.54 -5.39
CA PHE A 198 -7.29 -5.20 -6.23
C PHE A 198 -8.72 -4.73 -5.92
N SER A 199 -9.04 -4.49 -4.65
CA SER A 199 -10.34 -3.93 -4.27
C SER A 199 -10.52 -2.52 -4.84
N PHE A 200 -9.47 -1.70 -4.77
CA PHE A 200 -9.47 -0.38 -5.40
C PHE A 200 -9.65 -0.46 -6.92
N LEU A 201 -8.86 -1.32 -7.59
CA LEU A 201 -8.93 -1.50 -9.04
C LEU A 201 -10.28 -2.04 -9.50
N PHE A 202 -10.88 -2.96 -8.73
CA PHE A 202 -12.24 -3.46 -8.96
C PHE A 202 -13.23 -2.29 -8.93
N VAL A 203 -13.31 -1.54 -7.82
CA VAL A 203 -14.23 -0.40 -7.68
C VAL A 203 -14.00 0.63 -8.78
N ARG A 204 -12.73 0.97 -9.05
CA ARG A 204 -12.38 1.98 -10.06
C ARG A 204 -12.74 1.54 -11.48
N SER A 205 -12.71 0.25 -11.79
CA SER A 205 -13.10 -0.28 -13.11
C SER A 205 -14.56 -0.04 -13.46
N PHE A 206 -15.44 0.06 -12.45
CA PHE A 206 -16.87 0.37 -12.62
C PHE A 206 -17.22 1.84 -12.39
N GLY A 207 -16.25 2.67 -11.98
CA GLY A 207 -16.43 4.10 -11.82
C GLY A 207 -16.71 4.81 -13.14
N LYS A 208 -17.52 5.88 -13.08
CA LYS A 208 -17.71 6.81 -14.21
C LYS A 208 -16.39 7.56 -14.48
N GLU A 209 -16.16 7.91 -15.76
CA GLU A 209 -15.04 8.80 -16.12
C GLU A 209 -15.22 10.18 -15.52
#